data_AF-A0A0D8X8R0-F1
#
_entry.id   AF-A0A0D8X8R0-F1
#
_cell.length_a   1.000
_cell.length_b   1.000
_cell.length_c   1.000
_cell.angle_alpha   90.00
_cell.angle_beta   90.00
_cell.angle_gamma   90.00
#
_symmetry.space_group_name_H-M   'P 1'
#
loop_
_entity.id
_entity.type
_entity.pdbx_description
1 polymer ?
#
loop_
_entity_poly.entity_id
_entity_poly.type
_entity_poly.pdbx_seq_one_letter_code
_entity_poly.pdbx_strand_id
1 'polypeptide(L)'
;MINNNIEEAKWESASYIIHLCGSIIGFSRCEAFRQRAQRKRAALTLHTHNVYHLICIGGFGSLTGLSIFRDEWEGFTTELFNEGKITREQADIGKNLIVVGIAGTIDNDLVGTDRTIGFDSAVTRITECVDNLMATTIGHHRTFVVEVTGRECGNLALTAALALEADFVFIPEIPPVHDWPRALCNHLSKKAKANSRLHLVIVSEGSTDGDRKPITAINIKDVVEERLKHEVHVVQLGCLQKGGCPSFLDRYLGSRMGYEAVNTILSSNLSPYVLCLKGHVIIRVSLSTIICKTRLVHEEARKGFYGEAVNIRGKNFQQKAKFIQLITQPPKLFFGVSKNFAVIHVGSPTAGMNGVTHAFVRIANHSNYNVYGIERSWEGLMEGKFTLLNWENVDGWMSRGGSELGTKRQLPTDVEKIAIVLADQNIEGLLIVGGFEAFHSAKILHTARSTFSAFNIPIIVIPCCTANNVPGRE
;
A
#
# COMPACT_ATOMS: atom_id res chain seq x y z
N MET A 1 -22.16 9.38 -21.98
CA MET A 1 -23.05 8.27 -22.38
C MET A 1 -24.52 8.66 -22.40
N ILE A 2 -25.25 8.79 -21.28
CA ILE A 2 -26.72 9.07 -21.33
C ILE A 2 -27.08 10.42 -22.00
N ASN A 3 -26.30 11.46 -21.71
CA ASN A 3 -26.58 12.84 -22.13
C ASN A 3 -25.94 13.21 -23.48
N ASN A 4 -25.42 12.24 -24.23
CA ASN A 4 -24.72 12.50 -25.50
C ASN A 4 -23.41 13.32 -25.41
N ASN A 5 -22.77 13.37 -24.24
CA ASN A 5 -21.45 13.98 -24.07
C ASN A 5 -20.37 12.99 -24.52
N ILE A 6 -20.16 12.85 -25.83
CA ILE A 6 -19.09 12.04 -26.44
C ILE A 6 -18.40 12.93 -27.46
N GLU A 7 -17.08 13.02 -27.37
CA GLU A 7 -16.24 13.83 -28.26
C GLU A 7 -15.04 13.01 -28.72
N GLU A 8 -14.63 13.19 -29.97
CA GLU A 8 -13.44 12.57 -30.52
C GLU A 8 -12.18 13.26 -29.96
N ALA A 9 -11.30 12.49 -29.33
CA ALA A 9 -10.04 13.00 -28.80
C ALA A 9 -8.97 13.05 -29.88
N LYS A 10 -8.23 14.16 -29.95
CA LYS A 10 -7.04 14.33 -30.81
C LYS A 10 -5.77 14.13 -30.01
N TRP A 11 -4.62 14.12 -30.68
CA TRP A 11 -3.31 14.01 -30.04
C TRP A 11 -3.10 15.12 -28.98
N GLU A 12 -3.50 16.34 -29.30
CA GLU A 12 -3.38 17.51 -28.43
C GLU A 12 -4.29 17.39 -27.19
N SER A 13 -5.41 16.67 -27.28
CA SER A 13 -6.36 16.48 -26.18
C SER A 13 -5.76 15.71 -24.99
N ALA A 14 -4.71 14.91 -25.21
CA ALA A 14 -4.01 14.16 -24.16
C ALA A 14 -2.67 14.80 -23.74
N SER A 15 -2.35 15.99 -24.25
CA SER A 15 -1.11 16.69 -23.92
C SER A 15 -1.25 17.44 -22.59
N TYR A 16 -0.17 17.53 -21.82
CA TYR A 16 -0.11 18.25 -20.53
C TYR A 16 -1.08 17.77 -19.43
N ILE A 17 -1.69 16.58 -19.55
CA ILE A 17 -2.63 16.09 -18.52
C ILE A 17 -2.02 15.14 -17.49
N ILE A 18 -0.84 14.54 -17.76
CA ILE A 18 -0.26 13.45 -16.95
C ILE A 18 0.05 13.85 -15.50
N HIS A 19 0.27 15.13 -15.23
CA HIS A 19 0.58 15.66 -13.90
C HIS A 19 -0.65 16.23 -13.18
N LEU A 20 -1.80 16.29 -13.85
CA LEU A 20 -3.02 16.87 -13.31
C LEU A 20 -3.78 15.85 -12.45
N CYS A 21 -4.45 16.36 -11.43
CA CYS A 21 -5.27 15.57 -10.52
C CYS A 21 -6.67 15.33 -11.12
N GLY A 22 -7.29 14.21 -10.73
CA GLY A 22 -8.67 13.91 -11.09
C GLY A 22 -8.82 13.49 -12.55
N SER A 23 -10.00 13.76 -13.11
CA SER A 23 -10.35 13.38 -14.50
C SER A 23 -10.62 14.65 -15.31
N ILE A 24 -9.88 14.83 -16.40
CA ILE A 24 -10.09 15.95 -17.34
C ILE A 24 -11.41 15.81 -18.08
N ILE A 25 -11.83 14.57 -18.38
CA ILE A 25 -13.14 14.27 -18.95
C ILE A 25 -14.26 14.24 -17.89
N GLY A 26 -13.94 14.61 -16.64
CA GLY A 26 -14.84 14.60 -15.51
C GLY A 26 -15.18 13.20 -15.01
N PHE A 27 -15.89 13.16 -13.88
CA PHE A 27 -16.55 11.97 -13.36
C PHE A 27 -17.80 12.40 -12.59
N SER A 28 -18.81 11.54 -12.55
CA SER A 28 -20.02 11.80 -11.76
C SER A 28 -20.61 10.50 -11.24
N ARG A 29 -21.27 10.56 -10.08
CA ARG A 29 -22.15 9.48 -9.65
C ARG A 29 -23.38 9.51 -10.55
N CYS A 30 -23.72 8.38 -11.16
CA CYS A 30 -24.83 8.30 -12.09
C CYS A 30 -25.90 7.32 -11.58
N GLU A 31 -26.88 7.84 -10.83
CA GLU A 31 -28.03 7.05 -10.39
C GLU A 31 -28.93 6.65 -11.57
N ALA A 32 -29.06 7.53 -12.55
CA ALA A 32 -29.81 7.27 -13.78
C ALA A 32 -29.34 5.98 -14.47
N PHE A 33 -28.03 5.71 -14.53
CA PHE A 33 -27.48 4.51 -15.19
C PHE A 33 -27.84 3.19 -14.46
N ARG A 34 -28.40 3.24 -13.25
CA ARG A 34 -28.99 2.07 -12.58
C ARG A 34 -30.32 1.64 -13.21
N GLN A 35 -31.00 2.52 -13.93
CA GLN A 35 -32.25 2.24 -14.62
C GLN A 35 -31.97 1.67 -16.02
N ARG A 36 -32.62 0.55 -16.37
CA ARG A 36 -32.47 -0.10 -17.68
C ARG A 36 -32.78 0.84 -18.85
N ALA A 37 -33.82 1.67 -18.71
CA ALA A 37 -34.22 2.64 -19.73
C ALA A 37 -33.09 3.64 -20.05
N GLN A 38 -32.35 4.09 -19.03
CA GLN A 38 -31.23 5.02 -19.22
C GLN A 38 -29.99 4.31 -19.79
N ARG A 39 -29.78 3.03 -19.44
CA ARG A 39 -28.76 2.21 -20.11
C ARG A 39 -29.08 2.00 -21.60
N LYS A 40 -30.33 1.74 -21.96
CA LYS A 40 -30.77 1.69 -23.36
C LYS A 40 -30.51 3.01 -24.09
N ARG A 41 -30.78 4.16 -23.44
CA ARG A 41 -30.44 5.48 -23.99
C ARG A 41 -28.93 5.65 -24.19
N ALA A 42 -28.11 5.18 -23.26
CA ALA A 42 -26.66 5.16 -23.42
C ALA A 42 -26.21 4.25 -24.57
N ALA A 43 -26.83 3.08 -24.76
CA ALA A 43 -26.56 2.19 -25.89
C ALA A 43 -26.88 2.86 -27.23
N LEU A 44 -28.04 3.55 -27.31
CA LEU A 44 -28.38 4.35 -28.48
C LEU A 44 -27.29 5.38 -28.79
N THR A 45 -26.86 6.17 -27.80
CA THR A 45 -25.78 7.14 -27.99
C THR A 45 -24.47 6.50 -28.47
N LEU A 46 -24.12 5.30 -28.01
CA LEU A 46 -22.91 4.62 -28.48
C LEU A 46 -23.05 4.13 -29.93
N HIS A 47 -24.22 3.59 -30.31
CA HIS A 47 -24.55 3.24 -31.70
C HIS A 47 -24.52 4.46 -32.62
N THR A 48 -25.04 5.62 -32.20
CA THR A 48 -25.01 6.83 -33.03
C THR A 48 -23.59 7.36 -33.28
N HIS A 49 -22.63 7.04 -32.40
CA HIS A 49 -21.22 7.40 -32.56
C HIS A 49 -20.36 6.26 -33.12
N ASN A 50 -20.97 5.10 -33.44
CA ASN A 50 -20.26 3.88 -33.85
C ASN A 50 -19.18 3.43 -32.86
N VAL A 51 -19.43 3.58 -31.56
CA VAL A 51 -18.49 3.20 -30.48
C VAL A 51 -18.88 1.85 -29.88
N TYR A 52 -18.14 0.80 -30.26
CA TYR A 52 -18.39 -0.59 -29.83
C TYR A 52 -17.27 -1.19 -28.97
N HIS A 53 -16.23 -0.39 -28.70
CA HIS A 53 -15.14 -0.72 -27.80
C HIS A 53 -15.09 0.31 -26.68
N LEU A 54 -15.26 -0.13 -25.43
CA LEU A 54 -15.40 0.75 -24.29
C LEU A 54 -14.37 0.43 -23.21
N ILE A 55 -13.50 1.40 -22.91
CA ILE A 55 -12.61 1.35 -21.75
C ILE A 55 -13.29 2.10 -20.59
N CYS A 56 -13.43 1.44 -19.45
CA CYS A 56 -13.98 2.04 -18.23
C CYS A 56 -12.91 2.12 -17.15
N ILE A 57 -12.56 3.33 -16.73
CA ILE A 57 -11.65 3.57 -15.60
C ILE A 57 -12.50 3.88 -14.36
N GLY A 58 -12.37 3.07 -13.31
CA GLY A 58 -13.09 3.34 -12.06
C GLY A 58 -12.99 2.22 -11.03
N GLY A 59 -13.71 2.42 -9.93
CA GLY A 59 -13.78 1.46 -8.83
C GLY A 59 -14.85 0.39 -9.02
N PHE A 60 -15.11 -0.37 -7.95
CA PHE A 60 -16.04 -1.51 -7.92
C PHE A 60 -17.43 -1.20 -8.50
N GLY A 61 -18.01 -0.05 -8.15
CA GLY A 61 -19.33 0.36 -8.65
C GLY A 61 -19.38 0.58 -10.16
N SER A 62 -18.35 1.23 -10.73
CA SER A 62 -18.26 1.49 -12.17
C SER A 62 -18.09 0.20 -12.96
N LEU A 63 -17.21 -0.70 -12.50
CA LEU A 63 -16.97 -2.00 -13.12
C LEU A 63 -18.20 -2.91 -13.04
N THR A 64 -18.96 -2.85 -11.94
CA THR A 64 -20.24 -3.55 -11.82
C THR A 64 -21.26 -3.02 -12.83
N GLY A 65 -21.37 -1.70 -12.97
CA GLY A 65 -22.23 -1.07 -13.98
C GLY A 65 -21.84 -1.45 -15.40
N LEU A 66 -20.54 -1.54 -15.69
CA LEU A 66 -20.01 -1.98 -16.98
C LEU A 66 -20.40 -3.43 -17.30
N SER A 67 -20.30 -4.34 -16.31
CA SER A 67 -20.69 -5.73 -16.49
C SER A 67 -22.16 -5.86 -16.85
N ILE A 68 -23.04 -5.21 -16.07
CA ILE A 68 -24.49 -5.22 -16.32
C ILE A 68 -24.81 -4.64 -17.70
N PHE A 69 -24.16 -3.53 -18.06
CA PHE A 69 -24.39 -2.88 -19.35
C PHE A 69 -23.97 -3.74 -20.54
N ARG A 70 -22.85 -4.45 -20.43
CA ARG A 70 -22.40 -5.41 -21.43
C ARG A 70 -23.37 -6.59 -21.56
N ASP A 71 -23.82 -7.15 -20.44
CA ASP A 71 -24.71 -8.31 -20.44
C ASP A 71 -26.08 -7.98 -21.06
N GLU A 72 -26.55 -6.73 -20.92
CA GLU A 72 -27.79 -6.24 -21.54
C GLU A 72 -27.61 -5.72 -22.98
N TRP A 73 -26.37 -5.62 -23.49
CA TRP A 73 -26.05 -4.93 -24.74
C TRP A 73 -26.76 -5.51 -25.97
N GLU A 74 -26.69 -6.82 -26.17
CA GLU A 74 -27.30 -7.49 -27.34
C GLU A 74 -28.81 -7.24 -27.36
N GLY A 75 -29.46 -7.32 -26.19
CA GLY A 75 -30.89 -7.00 -26.05
C GLY A 75 -31.20 -5.54 -26.39
N PHE A 76 -30.37 -4.59 -26.00
CA PHE A 76 -30.54 -3.19 -26.39
C PHE A 76 -30.39 -2.99 -27.89
N THR A 77 -29.39 -3.61 -28.52
CA THR A 77 -29.18 -3.52 -29.97
C THR A 77 -30.39 -4.05 -30.74
N THR A 78 -30.95 -5.20 -30.35
CA THR A 78 -32.18 -5.73 -30.96
C THR A 78 -33.38 -4.81 -30.77
N GLU A 79 -33.60 -4.32 -29.55
CA GLU A 79 -34.71 -3.40 -29.27
C GLU A 79 -34.60 -2.08 -30.05
N LEU A 80 -33.41 -1.50 -30.13
CA LEU A 80 -33.18 -0.23 -30.84
C LEU A 80 -33.34 -0.39 -32.36
N PHE A 81 -32.94 -1.55 -32.91
CA PHE A 81 -33.16 -1.87 -34.31
C PHE A 81 -34.65 -2.02 -34.63
N ASN A 82 -35.40 -2.75 -33.79
CA ASN A 82 -36.84 -2.92 -33.96
C ASN A 82 -37.61 -1.60 -33.81
N GLU A 83 -37.13 -0.68 -32.98
CA GLU A 83 -37.66 0.67 -32.85
C GLU A 83 -37.29 1.61 -34.01
N GLY A 84 -36.47 1.16 -34.97
CA GLY A 84 -36.01 1.96 -36.11
C GLY A 84 -35.02 3.07 -35.72
N LYS A 85 -34.39 2.98 -34.54
CA LYS A 85 -33.47 4.02 -34.03
C LYS A 85 -32.03 3.85 -34.51
N ILE A 86 -31.67 2.66 -34.98
CA ILE A 86 -30.34 2.34 -35.51
C ILE A 86 -30.50 1.60 -36.85
N THR A 87 -29.51 1.72 -37.72
CA THR A 87 -29.51 1.03 -39.02
C THR A 87 -29.15 -0.44 -38.86
N ARG A 88 -29.42 -1.25 -39.90
CA ARG A 88 -29.00 -2.66 -39.93
C ARG A 88 -27.48 -2.82 -39.83
N GLU A 89 -26.74 -1.96 -40.52
CA GLU A 89 -25.28 -1.94 -40.47
C GLU A 89 -24.76 -1.65 -39.06
N GLN A 90 -25.35 -0.68 -38.35
CA GLN A 90 -25.01 -0.39 -36.94
C GLN A 90 -25.33 -1.57 -36.02
N ALA A 91 -26.48 -2.22 -36.23
CA ALA A 91 -26.87 -3.39 -35.45
C ALA A 91 -25.93 -4.59 -35.69
N ASP A 92 -25.47 -4.80 -36.92
CA ASP A 92 -24.58 -5.90 -37.30
C ASP A 92 -23.15 -5.66 -36.77
N ILE A 93 -22.58 -4.46 -36.97
CA ILE A 93 -21.24 -4.10 -36.46
C ILE A 93 -21.26 -4.05 -34.93
N GLY A 94 -22.28 -3.41 -34.37
CA GLY A 94 -22.48 -3.20 -32.93
C GLY A 94 -23.16 -4.36 -32.22
N LYS A 95 -23.15 -5.58 -32.78
CA LYS A 95 -23.78 -6.74 -32.15
C LYS A 95 -23.21 -7.01 -30.75
N ASN A 96 -21.90 -6.86 -30.59
CA ASN A 96 -21.20 -7.07 -29.33
C ASN A 96 -20.53 -5.79 -28.85
N LEU A 97 -20.57 -5.56 -27.54
CA LEU A 97 -19.78 -4.52 -26.89
C LEU A 97 -18.51 -5.15 -26.29
N ILE A 98 -17.35 -4.73 -26.79
CA ILE A 98 -16.07 -5.13 -26.22
C ILE A 98 -15.72 -4.15 -25.10
N VAL A 99 -15.51 -4.68 -23.90
CA VAL A 99 -15.25 -3.85 -22.72
C VAL A 99 -13.93 -4.22 -22.05
N VAL A 100 -13.20 -3.19 -21.61
CA VAL A 100 -12.02 -3.33 -20.78
C VAL A 100 -12.15 -2.40 -19.57
N GLY A 101 -12.03 -2.97 -18.37
CA GLY A 101 -11.98 -2.23 -17.13
C GLY A 101 -10.54 -1.89 -16.74
N ILE A 102 -10.35 -0.71 -16.15
CA ILE A 102 -9.12 -0.32 -15.46
C ILE A 102 -9.49 0.04 -14.02
N ALA A 103 -8.78 -0.57 -13.08
CA ALA A 103 -9.01 -0.40 -11.66
C ALA A 103 -8.51 0.97 -11.15
N GLY A 104 -9.40 1.96 -11.10
CA GLY A 104 -9.12 3.34 -10.68
C GLY A 104 -9.87 3.70 -9.41
N THR A 105 -9.19 3.67 -8.27
CA THR A 105 -9.74 3.93 -6.93
C THR A 105 -8.61 4.14 -5.93
N ILE A 106 -8.80 5.04 -4.98
CA ILE A 106 -7.84 5.27 -3.90
C ILE A 106 -7.98 4.25 -2.76
N ASP A 107 -9.09 3.51 -2.71
CA ASP A 107 -9.41 2.62 -1.59
C ASP A 107 -8.66 1.27 -1.70
N ASN A 108 -8.15 0.94 -2.90
CA ASN A 108 -7.54 -0.36 -3.25
C ASN A 108 -8.39 -1.54 -2.78
N ASP A 109 -9.69 -1.44 -3.09
CA ASP A 109 -10.78 -2.32 -2.67
C ASP A 109 -11.09 -3.44 -3.67
N LEU A 110 -10.50 -3.40 -4.87
CA LEU A 110 -10.72 -4.39 -5.92
C LEU A 110 -9.86 -5.65 -5.71
N VAL A 111 -10.53 -6.80 -5.51
CA VAL A 111 -9.84 -8.08 -5.33
C VAL A 111 -9.34 -8.60 -6.67
N GLY A 112 -8.03 -8.79 -6.79
CA GLY A 112 -7.38 -9.32 -8.00
C GLY A 112 -6.24 -8.44 -8.53
N THR A 113 -6.11 -7.23 -8.00
CA THR A 113 -4.97 -6.33 -8.25
C THR A 113 -4.23 -6.04 -6.94
N ASP A 114 -2.91 -5.94 -7.01
CA ASP A 114 -2.06 -5.58 -5.87
C ASP A 114 -2.22 -4.09 -5.51
N ARG A 115 -2.42 -3.25 -6.53
CA ARG A 115 -2.62 -1.81 -6.42
C ARG A 115 -3.61 -1.31 -7.48
N THR A 116 -4.38 -0.31 -7.12
CA THR A 116 -5.27 0.44 -8.00
C THR A 116 -4.66 1.81 -8.32
N ILE A 117 -5.00 2.37 -9.48
CA ILE A 117 -4.58 3.72 -9.84
C ILE A 117 -5.18 4.71 -8.84
N GLY A 118 -4.31 5.53 -8.24
CA GLY A 118 -4.64 6.56 -7.26
C GLY A 118 -4.33 6.16 -5.82
N PHE A 119 -4.12 4.87 -5.54
CA PHE A 119 -3.82 4.39 -4.18
C PHE A 119 -2.51 4.96 -3.66
N ASP A 120 -1.46 4.96 -4.47
CA ASP A 120 -0.13 5.44 -4.08
C ASP A 120 -0.12 6.95 -3.85
N SER A 121 -0.81 7.69 -4.72
CA SER A 121 -1.03 9.13 -4.57
C SER A 121 -1.76 9.45 -3.27
N ALA A 122 -2.82 8.69 -2.94
CA ALA A 122 -3.58 8.89 -1.70
C ALA A 122 -2.74 8.61 -0.44
N VAL A 123 -1.97 7.52 -0.43
CA VAL A 123 -1.00 7.23 0.66
C VAL A 123 0.02 8.35 0.79
N THR A 124 0.52 8.87 -0.34
CA THR A 124 1.45 10.01 -0.34
C THR A 124 0.82 11.26 0.28
N ARG A 125 -0.44 11.57 -0.04
CA ARG A 125 -1.15 12.71 0.58
C ARG A 125 -1.32 12.51 2.09
N ILE A 126 -1.70 11.31 2.52
CA ILE A 126 -1.89 11.00 3.95
C ILE A 126 -0.57 11.15 4.69
N THR A 127 0.51 10.57 4.17
CA THR A 127 1.84 10.63 4.79
C THR A 127 2.33 12.07 4.91
N GLU A 128 2.28 12.86 3.83
CA GLU A 128 2.66 14.27 3.87
C GLU A 128 1.83 15.09 4.86
N CYS A 129 0.51 14.89 4.91
CA CYS A 129 -0.34 15.59 5.87
C CYS A 129 0.05 15.25 7.32
N VAL A 130 0.25 13.96 7.62
CA VAL A 130 0.55 13.52 8.99
C VAL A 130 1.98 13.92 9.40
N ASP A 131 2.98 13.81 8.51
CA ASP A 131 4.34 14.27 8.80
C ASP A 131 4.39 15.77 9.11
N ASN A 132 3.67 16.59 8.33
CA ASN A 132 3.55 18.03 8.60
C ASN A 132 2.85 18.33 9.93
N LEU A 133 1.83 17.53 10.30
CA LEU A 133 1.17 17.66 11.60
C LEU A 133 2.12 17.31 12.74
N MET A 134 2.84 16.19 12.62
CA MET A 134 3.76 15.70 13.66
C MET A 134 4.90 16.69 13.91
N ALA A 135 5.40 17.38 12.88
CA ALA A 135 6.45 18.39 13.00
C ALA A 135 6.11 19.56 13.94
N THR A 136 4.82 19.87 14.13
CA THR A 136 4.36 20.96 15.02
C THR A 136 4.35 20.57 16.50
N THR A 137 4.71 19.33 16.83
CA THR A 137 4.44 18.72 18.14
C THR A 137 5.71 18.44 18.92
N ILE A 138 6.47 19.47 19.26
CA ILE A 138 7.66 19.33 20.12
C ILE A 138 7.27 19.76 21.54
N GLY A 139 7.18 18.81 22.48
CA GLY A 139 7.20 19.11 23.93
C GLY A 139 6.03 18.63 24.79
N HIS A 140 4.95 18.05 24.23
CA HIS A 140 3.78 17.57 25.00
C HIS A 140 3.38 16.13 24.65
N HIS A 141 2.84 15.38 25.62
CA HIS A 141 2.20 14.08 25.38
C HIS A 141 0.88 14.27 24.63
N ARG A 142 0.93 14.19 23.30
CA ARG A 142 -0.25 14.36 22.43
C ARG A 142 -0.60 13.09 21.70
N THR A 143 -1.89 12.88 21.51
CA THR A 143 -2.43 11.81 20.68
C THR A 143 -3.12 12.41 19.47
N PHE A 144 -2.71 12.00 18.26
CA PHE A 144 -3.39 12.34 17.02
C PHE A 144 -4.27 11.17 16.60
N VAL A 145 -5.54 11.44 16.34
CA VAL A 145 -6.47 10.49 15.74
C VAL A 145 -6.76 10.95 14.32
N VAL A 146 -6.23 10.24 13.34
CA VAL A 146 -6.32 10.59 11.92
C VAL A 146 -7.33 9.70 11.22
N GLU A 147 -8.39 10.31 10.70
CA GLU A 147 -9.43 9.63 9.94
C GLU A 147 -9.09 9.62 8.44
N VAL A 148 -9.08 8.41 7.88
CA VAL A 148 -8.68 8.08 6.51
C VAL A 148 -9.87 7.47 5.76
N THR A 149 -10.03 7.80 4.48
CA THR A 149 -11.12 7.23 3.66
C THR A 149 -10.88 5.75 3.38
N GLY A 150 -11.89 5.05 2.89
CA GLY A 150 -11.76 3.64 2.52
C GLY A 150 -13.07 2.89 2.47
N ARG A 151 -14.17 3.51 2.91
CA ARG A 151 -15.51 2.92 3.04
C ARG A 151 -15.42 1.56 3.74
N GLU A 152 -15.69 0.47 3.01
CA GLU A 152 -15.67 -0.90 3.51
C GLU A 152 -14.27 -1.57 3.35
N CYS A 153 -13.21 -0.80 3.08
CA CYS A 153 -11.83 -1.28 2.86
C CYS A 153 -10.82 -0.53 3.74
N GLY A 154 -10.04 -1.28 4.53
CA GLY A 154 -9.01 -0.74 5.42
C GLY A 154 -7.62 -0.64 4.80
N ASN A 155 -7.44 -0.97 3.52
CA ASN A 155 -6.11 -1.08 2.90
C ASN A 155 -5.34 0.26 2.87
N LEU A 156 -6.05 1.37 2.67
CA LEU A 156 -5.49 2.72 2.72
C LEU A 156 -5.01 3.06 4.13
N ALA A 157 -5.87 2.90 5.14
CA ALA A 157 -5.53 3.11 6.55
C ALA A 157 -4.37 2.21 7.02
N LEU A 158 -4.40 0.93 6.66
CA LEU A 158 -3.37 -0.04 7.02
C LEU A 158 -2.01 0.30 6.40
N THR A 159 -1.98 0.75 5.15
CA THR A 159 -0.74 1.11 4.47
C THR A 159 -0.19 2.44 5.00
N ALA A 160 -1.06 3.42 5.25
CA ALA A 160 -0.67 4.66 5.92
C ALA A 160 -0.11 4.40 7.32
N ALA A 161 -0.73 3.50 8.10
CA ALA A 161 -0.28 3.14 9.44
C ALA A 161 1.13 2.54 9.44
N LEU A 162 1.43 1.68 8.46
CA LEU A 162 2.78 1.13 8.28
C LEU A 162 3.80 2.21 7.90
N ALA A 163 3.43 3.14 7.01
CA ALA A 163 4.34 4.19 6.54
C ALA A 163 4.65 5.23 7.64
N LEU A 164 3.67 5.50 8.51
CA LEU A 164 3.75 6.53 9.56
C LEU A 164 4.09 5.97 10.95
N GLU A 165 4.37 4.67 11.06
CA GLU A 165 4.56 3.99 12.35
C GLU A 165 3.41 4.22 13.35
N ALA A 166 2.17 4.26 12.86
CA ALA A 166 1.01 4.50 13.73
C ALA A 166 0.91 3.44 14.83
N ASP A 167 0.66 3.87 16.07
CA ASP A 167 0.58 2.99 17.24
C ASP A 167 -0.61 2.03 17.16
N PHE A 168 -1.72 2.51 16.61
CA PHE A 168 -2.93 1.72 16.49
C PHE A 168 -3.64 2.05 15.19
N VAL A 169 -4.23 1.03 14.56
CA VAL A 169 -5.02 1.20 13.35
C VAL A 169 -6.36 0.49 13.50
N PHE A 170 -7.45 1.19 13.20
CA PHE A 170 -8.79 0.63 13.09
C PHE A 170 -9.15 0.42 11.61
N ILE A 171 -9.50 -0.81 11.27
CA ILE A 171 -9.91 -1.21 9.92
C ILE A 171 -11.15 -2.11 9.95
N PRO A 172 -12.03 -2.05 8.93
CA PRO A 172 -13.24 -2.86 8.87
C PRO A 172 -12.96 -4.37 8.75
N GLU A 173 -11.86 -4.78 8.12
CA GLU A 173 -11.55 -6.19 7.93
C GLU A 173 -11.08 -6.90 9.21
N ILE A 174 -10.59 -6.15 10.20
CA ILE A 174 -10.12 -6.69 11.48
C ILE A 174 -10.67 -5.79 12.60
N PRO A 175 -11.95 -5.95 12.97
CA PRO A 175 -12.52 -5.23 14.09
C PRO A 175 -11.72 -5.49 15.37
N PRO A 176 -11.63 -4.50 16.26
CA PRO A 176 -10.94 -4.68 17.52
C PRO A 176 -11.74 -5.58 18.46
N VAL A 177 -11.09 -6.03 19.54
CA VAL A 177 -11.74 -6.80 20.61
C VAL A 177 -12.90 -6.02 21.25
N HIS A 178 -13.86 -6.72 21.89
CA HIS A 178 -15.05 -6.08 22.47
C HIS A 178 -14.72 -4.92 23.43
N ASP A 179 -13.71 -5.06 24.31
CA ASP A 179 -13.20 -3.97 25.15
C ASP A 179 -12.02 -3.24 24.49
N TRP A 180 -12.21 -2.83 23.23
CA TRP A 180 -11.23 -2.04 22.49
C TRP A 180 -10.82 -0.74 23.21
N PRO A 181 -11.69 -0.04 23.97
CA PRO A 181 -11.27 1.16 24.70
C PRO A 181 -10.15 0.86 25.69
N ARG A 182 -10.28 -0.23 26.47
CA ARG A 182 -9.24 -0.66 27.40
C ARG A 182 -8.00 -1.16 26.67
N ALA A 183 -8.16 -1.90 25.59
CA ALA A 183 -7.04 -2.40 24.80
C ALA A 183 -6.19 -1.25 24.22
N LEU A 184 -6.85 -0.23 23.66
CA LEU A 184 -6.21 0.98 23.15
C LEU A 184 -5.47 1.72 24.27
N CYS A 185 -6.15 2.03 25.38
CA CYS A 185 -5.53 2.76 26.49
C CYS A 185 -4.33 2.02 27.09
N ASN A 186 -4.42 0.70 27.23
CA ASN A 186 -3.31 -0.13 27.68
C ASN A 186 -2.13 -0.10 26.70
N HIS A 187 -2.41 -0.11 25.39
CA HIS A 187 -1.39 -0.05 24.37
C HIS A 187 -0.65 1.30 24.40
N LEU A 188 -1.38 2.41 24.38
CA LEU A 188 -0.81 3.76 24.45
C LEU A 188 -0.03 3.97 25.74
N SER A 189 -0.54 3.51 26.88
CA SER A 189 0.15 3.59 28.18
C SER A 189 1.48 2.82 28.20
N LYS A 190 1.55 1.65 27.53
CA LYS A 190 2.80 0.89 27.41
C LYS A 190 3.83 1.65 26.58
N LYS A 191 3.40 2.25 25.47
CA LYS A 191 4.29 3.06 24.63
C LYS A 191 4.76 4.34 25.33
N ALA A 192 3.89 5.00 26.09
CA ALA A 192 4.27 6.16 26.90
C ALA A 192 5.35 5.80 27.93
N LYS A 193 5.27 4.61 28.55
CA LYS A 193 6.32 4.09 29.45
C LYS A 193 7.63 3.77 28.72
N ALA A 194 7.56 3.38 27.47
CA ALA A 194 8.70 3.18 26.57
C ALA A 194 9.25 4.51 26.00
N ASN A 195 9.00 5.64 26.70
CA ASN A 195 9.46 6.99 26.38
C ASN A 195 8.97 7.55 25.03
N SER A 196 7.93 6.97 24.44
CA SER A 196 7.25 7.55 23.27
C SER A 196 6.38 8.74 23.72
N ARG A 197 6.63 9.92 23.14
CA ARG A 197 5.98 11.18 23.53
C ARG A 197 4.82 11.59 22.63
N LEU A 198 4.70 10.96 21.47
CA LEU A 198 3.68 11.26 20.48
C LEU A 198 2.95 9.97 20.14
N HIS A 199 1.63 10.02 20.15
CA HIS A 199 0.80 8.90 19.74
C HIS A 199 0.04 9.19 18.46
N LEU A 200 0.05 8.25 17.52
CA LEU A 200 -0.68 8.30 16.26
C LEU A 200 -1.63 7.11 16.16
N VAL A 201 -2.92 7.40 16.09
CA VAL A 201 -3.98 6.42 15.84
C VAL A 201 -4.59 6.71 14.48
N ILE A 202 -4.61 5.73 13.60
CA ILE A 202 -5.27 5.84 12.29
C ILE A 202 -6.59 5.09 12.34
N VAL A 203 -7.67 5.72 11.85
CA VAL A 203 -9.00 5.11 11.78
C VAL A 203 -9.54 5.20 10.36
N SER A 204 -9.96 4.06 9.80
CA SER A 204 -10.69 4.03 8.53
C SER A 204 -12.13 4.50 8.75
N GLU A 205 -12.70 5.29 7.83
CA GLU A 205 -14.06 5.84 7.92
C GLU A 205 -15.16 4.78 8.11
N GLY A 206 -14.94 3.53 7.66
CA GLY A 206 -15.90 2.43 7.85
C GLY A 206 -15.51 1.46 8.96
N SER A 207 -14.65 1.87 9.90
CA SER A 207 -14.27 1.04 11.05
C SER A 207 -15.49 0.73 11.93
N THR A 208 -15.58 -0.51 12.39
CA THR A 208 -16.63 -0.97 13.30
C THR A 208 -16.04 -1.84 14.40
N ASP A 209 -16.75 -1.98 15.52
CA ASP A 209 -16.44 -2.97 16.55
C ASP A 209 -16.99 -4.37 16.18
N GLY A 210 -16.77 -5.36 17.05
CA GLY A 210 -17.25 -6.73 16.85
C GLY A 210 -18.78 -6.85 16.76
N ASP A 211 -19.52 -5.88 17.31
CA ASP A 211 -20.98 -5.81 17.24
C ASP A 211 -21.48 -4.98 16.05
N ARG A 212 -20.58 -4.58 15.15
CA ARG A 212 -20.83 -3.73 13.97
C ARG A 212 -21.29 -2.31 14.31
N LYS A 213 -21.02 -1.84 15.52
CA LYS A 213 -21.21 -0.42 15.85
C LYS A 213 -20.07 0.39 15.23
N PRO A 214 -20.36 1.52 14.56
CA PRO A 214 -19.31 2.39 14.01
C PRO A 214 -18.34 2.86 15.09
N ILE A 215 -17.04 2.81 14.80
CA ILE A 215 -15.99 3.41 15.61
C ILE A 215 -15.56 4.69 14.91
N THR A 216 -15.92 5.84 15.49
CA THR A 216 -15.55 7.15 14.94
C THR A 216 -14.29 7.71 15.60
N ALA A 217 -13.62 8.64 14.92
CA ALA A 217 -12.48 9.35 15.50
C ALA A 217 -12.83 10.09 16.80
N ILE A 218 -14.08 10.57 16.92
CA ILE A 218 -14.61 11.20 18.13
C ILE A 218 -14.71 10.18 19.28
N ASN A 219 -15.22 8.97 19.02
CA ASN A 219 -15.30 7.94 20.07
C ASN A 219 -13.91 7.56 20.61
N ILE A 220 -12.91 7.50 19.72
CA ILE A 220 -11.51 7.25 20.12
C ILE A 220 -10.98 8.40 20.97
N LYS A 221 -11.25 9.64 20.57
CA LYS A 221 -10.90 10.84 21.34
C LYS A 221 -11.46 10.78 22.76
N ASP A 222 -12.77 10.61 22.89
CA ASP A 222 -13.45 10.61 24.19
C ASP A 222 -12.86 9.54 25.12
N VAL A 223 -12.63 8.33 24.59
CA VAL A 223 -12.01 7.22 25.34
C VAL A 223 -10.61 7.57 25.86
N VAL A 224 -9.78 8.18 25.02
CA VAL A 224 -8.39 8.52 25.39
C VAL A 224 -8.35 9.68 26.37
N GLU A 225 -9.16 10.72 26.19
CA GLU A 225 -9.25 11.87 27.10
C GLU A 225 -9.83 11.46 28.47
N GLU A 226 -10.87 10.61 28.49
CA GLU A 226 -11.48 10.14 29.73
C GLU A 226 -10.52 9.27 30.55
N ARG A 227 -9.86 8.30 29.91
CA ARG A 227 -9.10 7.25 30.60
C ARG A 227 -7.62 7.58 30.80
N LEU A 228 -6.98 8.24 29.83
CA LEU A 228 -5.55 8.56 29.89
C LEU A 228 -5.26 10.02 30.24
N LYS A 229 -6.25 10.91 30.14
CA LYS A 229 -6.06 12.36 30.36
C LYS A 229 -5.01 12.98 29.43
N HIS A 230 -4.80 12.39 28.25
CA HIS A 230 -3.93 12.94 27.20
C HIS A 230 -4.69 13.99 26.39
N GLU A 231 -4.00 14.99 25.86
CA GLU A 231 -4.57 15.91 24.87
C GLU A 231 -4.71 15.17 23.53
N VAL A 232 -5.92 15.19 22.95
CA VAL A 232 -6.21 14.48 21.71
C VAL A 232 -6.65 15.44 20.61
N HIS A 233 -5.98 15.37 19.45
CA HIS A 233 -6.37 16.07 18.24
C HIS A 233 -6.95 15.11 17.22
N VAL A 234 -8.17 15.37 16.80
CA VAL A 234 -8.82 14.63 15.71
C VAL A 234 -8.57 15.36 14.40
N VAL A 235 -8.08 14.65 13.40
CA VAL A 235 -7.84 15.17 12.06
C VAL A 235 -8.59 14.31 11.04
N GLN A 236 -9.55 14.92 10.36
CA GLN A 236 -10.26 14.27 9.27
C GLN A 236 -9.70 14.77 7.94
N LEU A 237 -8.95 13.91 7.24
CA LEU A 237 -8.26 14.33 6.00
C LEU A 237 -9.23 14.56 4.84
N GLY A 238 -10.34 13.82 4.80
CA GLY A 238 -11.42 14.01 3.81
C GLY A 238 -10.91 13.99 2.36
N CYS A 239 -11.32 15.00 1.58
CA CYS A 239 -11.04 15.07 0.14
C CYS A 239 -9.56 15.34 -0.22
N LEU A 240 -8.71 15.74 0.73
CA LEU A 240 -7.27 15.93 0.49
C LEU A 240 -6.60 14.66 -0.04
N GLN A 241 -7.11 13.49 0.37
CA GLN A 241 -6.63 12.17 -0.05
C GLN A 241 -6.87 11.88 -1.55
N LYS A 242 -7.77 12.63 -2.18
CA LYS A 242 -8.11 12.52 -3.61
C LYS A 242 -7.51 13.65 -4.44
N GLY A 243 -6.84 14.61 -3.79
CA GLY A 243 -6.26 15.79 -4.39
C GLY A 243 -4.75 15.66 -4.62
N GLY A 244 -4.16 16.71 -5.20
CA GLY A 244 -2.73 16.79 -5.45
C GLY A 244 -2.28 16.09 -6.73
N CYS A 245 -1.05 16.34 -7.15
CA CYS A 245 -0.51 15.74 -8.36
C CYS A 245 -0.35 14.22 -8.19
N PRO A 246 -0.66 13.40 -9.22
CA PRO A 246 -0.44 11.96 -9.15
C PRO A 246 1.03 11.63 -8.85
N SER A 247 1.27 10.61 -8.02
CA SER A 247 2.61 10.13 -7.72
C SER A 247 3.28 9.54 -8.97
N PHE A 248 4.61 9.38 -8.94
CA PHE A 248 5.34 8.71 -10.02
C PHE A 248 4.75 7.33 -10.34
N LEU A 249 4.44 6.54 -9.30
CA LEU A 249 3.96 5.18 -9.48
C LEU A 249 2.59 5.15 -10.15
N ASP A 250 1.67 6.04 -9.75
CA ASP A 250 0.34 6.11 -10.36
C ASP A 250 0.40 6.63 -11.81
N ARG A 251 1.29 7.58 -12.12
CA ARG A 251 1.53 8.01 -13.52
C ARG A 251 2.05 6.87 -14.38
N TYR A 252 3.09 6.20 -13.90
CA TYR A 252 3.71 5.07 -14.59
C TYR A 252 2.74 3.91 -14.79
N LEU A 253 1.99 3.55 -13.74
CA LEU A 253 0.97 2.51 -13.79
C LEU A 253 -0.15 2.87 -14.76
N GLY A 254 -0.67 4.10 -14.68
CA GLY A 254 -1.72 4.59 -15.58
C GLY A 254 -1.31 4.55 -17.05
N SER A 255 -0.10 5.02 -17.37
CA SER A 255 0.44 4.96 -18.74
C SER A 255 0.55 3.52 -19.26
N ARG A 256 1.07 2.60 -18.44
CA ARG A 256 1.20 1.19 -18.83
C ARG A 256 -0.16 0.50 -19.00
N MET A 257 -1.11 0.76 -18.10
CA MET A 257 -2.47 0.21 -18.21
C MET A 257 -3.23 0.78 -19.40
N GLY A 258 -3.03 2.06 -19.75
CA GLY A 258 -3.59 2.66 -20.96
C GLY A 258 -3.09 1.97 -22.24
N TYR A 259 -1.79 1.75 -22.34
CA TYR A 259 -1.18 0.99 -23.44
C TYR A 259 -1.74 -0.44 -23.54
N GLU A 260 -1.80 -1.15 -22.42
CA GLU A 260 -2.29 -2.53 -22.40
C GLU A 260 -3.80 -2.63 -22.70
N ALA A 261 -4.59 -1.61 -22.35
CA ALA A 261 -6.01 -1.57 -22.66
C ALA A 261 -6.28 -1.51 -24.17
N VAL A 262 -5.51 -0.68 -24.88
CA VAL A 262 -5.58 -0.60 -26.35
C VAL A 262 -5.20 -1.94 -26.98
N ASN A 263 -4.09 -2.54 -26.56
CA ASN A 263 -3.67 -3.86 -27.05
C ASN A 263 -4.70 -4.95 -26.78
N THR A 264 -5.35 -4.91 -25.61
CA THR A 264 -6.40 -5.87 -25.26
C THR A 264 -7.58 -5.74 -26.21
N ILE A 265 -7.99 -4.51 -26.53
CA ILE A 265 -9.08 -4.25 -27.49
C ILE A 265 -8.69 -4.71 -28.91
N LEU A 266 -7.48 -4.37 -29.38
CA LEU A 266 -6.99 -4.73 -30.71
C LEU A 266 -6.84 -6.25 -30.91
N SER A 267 -6.66 -7.01 -29.83
CA SER A 267 -6.62 -8.47 -29.90
C SER A 267 -7.97 -9.14 -30.19
N SER A 268 -9.05 -8.35 -30.38
CA SER A 268 -10.40 -8.78 -30.78
C SER A 268 -11.02 -9.87 -29.89
N ASN A 269 -10.62 -9.93 -28.62
CA ASN A 269 -11.20 -10.87 -27.67
C ASN A 269 -12.52 -10.31 -27.10
N LEU A 270 -13.61 -11.08 -27.23
CA LEU A 270 -14.94 -10.72 -26.73
C LEU A 270 -15.07 -10.80 -25.20
N SER A 271 -14.09 -11.38 -24.52
CA SER A 271 -14.12 -11.58 -23.06
C SER A 271 -13.90 -10.27 -22.31
N PRO A 272 -14.70 -9.96 -21.27
CA PRO A 272 -14.57 -8.72 -20.53
C PRO A 272 -13.44 -8.86 -19.51
N TYR A 273 -12.41 -8.03 -19.66
CA TYR A 273 -11.26 -8.04 -18.76
C TYR A 273 -11.18 -6.77 -17.92
N VAL A 274 -10.58 -6.91 -16.74
CA VAL A 274 -10.05 -5.81 -15.94
C VAL A 274 -8.55 -5.93 -15.92
N LEU A 275 -7.86 -4.85 -16.26
CA LEU A 275 -6.41 -4.77 -16.14
C LEU A 275 -6.03 -4.60 -14.67
N CYS A 276 -5.26 -5.56 -14.17
CA CYS A 276 -4.82 -5.62 -12.78
C CYS A 276 -3.29 -5.66 -12.73
N LEU A 277 -2.71 -5.16 -11.65
CA LEU A 277 -1.28 -5.28 -11.38
C LEU A 277 -1.03 -6.49 -10.48
N LYS A 278 -0.10 -7.38 -10.86
CA LYS A 278 0.36 -8.48 -10.02
C LYS A 278 1.86 -8.61 -10.11
N GLY A 279 2.58 -8.36 -9.02
CA GLY A 279 4.04 -8.43 -8.99
C GLY A 279 4.71 -7.59 -10.09
N HIS A 280 4.30 -6.32 -10.23
CA HIS A 280 4.77 -5.37 -11.27
C HIS A 280 4.41 -5.70 -12.74
N VAL A 281 3.74 -6.82 -12.98
CA VAL A 281 3.23 -7.22 -14.29
C VAL A 281 1.75 -6.88 -14.41
N ILE A 282 1.34 -6.33 -15.55
CA ILE A 282 -0.08 -6.10 -15.84
C ILE A 282 -0.67 -7.40 -16.37
N ILE A 283 -1.74 -7.85 -15.73
CA ILE A 283 -2.46 -9.07 -16.08
C ILE A 283 -3.92 -8.74 -16.42
N ARG A 284 -4.52 -9.57 -17.27
CA ARG A 284 -5.93 -9.49 -17.65
C ARG A 284 -6.72 -10.46 -16.77
N VAL A 285 -7.62 -9.93 -15.95
CA VAL A 285 -8.49 -10.75 -15.08
C VAL A 285 -9.92 -10.61 -15.54
N SER A 286 -10.69 -11.71 -15.53
CA SER A 286 -12.12 -11.64 -15.89
C SER A 286 -12.87 -10.64 -15.02
N LEU A 287 -13.65 -9.77 -15.65
CA LEU A 287 -14.49 -8.76 -14.99
C LEU A 287 -15.43 -9.40 -13.96
N SER A 288 -16.06 -10.52 -14.30
CA SER A 288 -16.98 -11.23 -13.40
C SER A 288 -16.27 -11.75 -12.14
N THR A 289 -15.02 -12.24 -12.29
CA THR A 289 -14.21 -12.73 -11.17
C THR A 289 -13.88 -11.60 -10.20
N ILE A 290 -13.47 -10.42 -10.69
CA ILE A 290 -13.17 -9.25 -9.85
C ILE A 290 -14.41 -8.83 -9.07
N ILE A 291 -15.56 -8.73 -9.74
CA ILE A 291 -16.81 -8.28 -9.11
C ILE A 291 -17.26 -9.29 -8.05
N CYS A 292 -17.27 -10.58 -8.39
CA CYS A 292 -17.69 -11.66 -7.49
C CYS A 292 -16.81 -11.69 -6.23
N LYS A 293 -15.49 -11.72 -6.39
CA LYS A 293 -14.56 -11.77 -5.25
C LYS A 293 -14.62 -10.53 -4.38
N THR A 294 -14.71 -9.34 -4.99
CA THR A 294 -14.81 -8.07 -4.23
C THR A 294 -16.09 -8.03 -3.40
N ARG A 295 -17.21 -8.47 -3.97
CA ARG A 295 -18.49 -8.59 -3.24
C ARG A 295 -18.41 -9.58 -2.09
N LEU A 296 -17.77 -10.74 -2.32
CA LEU A 296 -17.62 -11.78 -1.32
C LEU A 296 -16.91 -11.29 -0.06
N VAL A 297 -15.90 -10.42 -0.18
CA VAL A 297 -15.25 -9.80 1.00
C VAL A 297 -16.28 -9.12 1.89
N HIS A 298 -17.19 -8.34 1.28
CA HIS A 298 -18.16 -7.55 2.03
C HIS A 298 -19.26 -8.46 2.63
N GLU A 299 -19.63 -9.53 1.92
CA GLU A 299 -20.58 -10.53 2.41
C GLU A 299 -20.02 -11.30 3.62
N GLU A 300 -18.77 -11.76 3.56
CA GLU A 300 -18.14 -12.49 4.66
C GLU A 300 -17.90 -11.58 5.88
N ALA A 301 -17.47 -10.33 5.66
CA ALA A 301 -17.37 -9.35 6.74
C ALA A 301 -18.72 -9.09 7.43
N ARG A 302 -19.83 -9.01 6.67
CA ARG A 302 -21.19 -8.85 7.23
C ARG A 302 -21.68 -10.07 8.00
N LYS A 303 -21.18 -11.27 7.68
CA LYS A 303 -21.47 -12.50 8.43
C LYS A 303 -20.61 -12.63 9.71
N GLY A 304 -19.63 -11.74 9.92
CA GLY A 304 -18.67 -11.83 11.02
C GLY A 304 -17.47 -12.75 10.73
N PHE A 305 -17.32 -13.25 9.50
CA PHE A 305 -16.19 -14.08 9.08
C PHE A 305 -15.00 -13.22 8.63
N TYR A 306 -14.46 -12.42 9.55
CA TYR A 306 -13.37 -11.48 9.28
C TYR A 306 -12.08 -12.15 8.79
N GLY A 307 -11.76 -13.34 9.30
CA GLY A 307 -10.62 -14.13 8.81
C GLY A 307 -10.73 -14.45 7.32
N GLU A 308 -11.93 -14.81 6.86
CA GLU A 308 -12.19 -15.08 5.44
C GLU A 308 -12.17 -13.80 4.59
N ALA A 309 -12.72 -12.69 5.11
CA ALA A 309 -12.62 -11.39 4.45
C ALA A 309 -11.16 -10.98 4.18
N VAL A 310 -10.29 -11.15 5.19
CA VAL A 310 -8.84 -10.93 5.09
C VAL A 310 -8.16 -11.94 4.14
N ASN A 311 -8.63 -13.20 4.12
CA ASN A 311 -8.15 -14.21 3.18
C ASN A 311 -8.44 -13.85 1.73
N ILE A 312 -9.67 -13.40 1.44
CA ILE A 312 -10.11 -13.03 0.10
C ILE A 312 -9.39 -11.76 -0.39
N ARG A 313 -9.13 -10.78 0.48
CA ARG A 313 -8.29 -9.59 0.16
C ARG A 313 -6.89 -9.96 -0.34
N GLY A 314 -6.36 -11.11 0.09
CA GLY A 314 -5.15 -11.72 -0.44
C GLY A 314 -3.90 -11.53 0.42
N LYS A 315 -2.81 -12.19 0.01
CA LYS A 315 -1.57 -12.30 0.80
C LYS A 315 -0.93 -10.96 1.16
N ASN A 316 -0.97 -9.98 0.24
CA ASN A 316 -0.41 -8.65 0.47
C ASN A 316 -1.12 -7.94 1.64
N PHE A 317 -2.45 -8.04 1.72
CA PHE A 317 -3.21 -7.46 2.82
C PHE A 317 -2.89 -8.16 4.15
N GLN A 318 -2.85 -9.51 4.14
CA GLN A 318 -2.50 -10.31 5.33
C GLN A 318 -1.11 -9.98 5.87
N GLN A 319 -0.12 -9.85 4.99
CA GLN A 319 1.25 -9.51 5.37
C GLN A 319 1.30 -8.14 6.03
N LYS A 320 0.64 -7.13 5.46
CA LYS A 320 0.54 -5.79 6.07
C LYS A 320 -0.12 -5.85 7.46
N ALA A 321 -1.22 -6.58 7.58
CA ALA A 321 -1.95 -6.72 8.84
C ALA A 321 -1.13 -7.42 9.95
N LYS A 322 -0.36 -8.45 9.59
CA LYS A 322 0.58 -9.09 10.52
C LYS A 322 1.76 -8.18 10.85
N PHE A 323 2.27 -7.46 9.86
CA PHE A 323 3.44 -6.61 10.04
C PHE A 323 3.14 -5.44 10.98
N ILE A 324 1.99 -4.76 10.81
CA ILE A 324 1.62 -3.65 11.71
C ILE A 324 1.51 -4.12 13.16
N GLN A 325 0.95 -5.31 13.41
CA GLN A 325 0.83 -5.86 14.77
C GLN A 325 2.18 -6.08 15.44
N LEU A 326 3.20 -6.47 14.67
CA LEU A 326 4.54 -6.73 15.19
C LEU A 326 5.35 -5.44 15.40
N ILE A 327 5.17 -4.42 14.58
CA ILE A 327 5.94 -3.17 14.77
C ILE A 327 5.36 -2.27 15.86
N THR A 328 4.04 -2.31 16.09
CA THR A 328 3.40 -1.41 17.05
C THR A 328 3.50 -1.88 18.50
N GLN A 329 3.59 -3.18 18.73
CA GLN A 329 3.64 -3.71 20.09
C GLN A 329 5.08 -3.78 20.60
N PRO A 330 5.36 -3.42 21.86
CA PRO A 330 6.67 -3.70 22.43
C PRO A 330 6.84 -5.23 22.62
N PRO A 331 8.04 -5.78 22.40
CA PRO A 331 8.29 -7.21 22.58
C PRO A 331 8.05 -7.63 24.03
N LYS A 332 7.65 -8.89 24.23
CA LYS A 332 7.54 -9.47 25.58
C LYS A 332 8.94 -9.68 26.16
N LEU A 333 9.05 -9.68 27.50
CA LEU A 333 10.28 -10.14 28.15
C LEU A 333 10.49 -11.63 27.82
N PHE A 334 11.69 -11.94 27.34
CA PHE A 334 12.12 -13.31 27.09
C PHE A 334 13.16 -13.71 28.15
N PHE A 335 13.12 -14.97 28.56
CA PHE A 335 14.11 -15.57 29.46
C PHE A 335 14.92 -16.61 28.66
N GLY A 336 16.24 -16.45 28.57
CA GLY A 336 17.14 -17.37 27.85
C GLY A 336 18.30 -16.66 27.15
N VAL A 337 19.18 -17.44 26.50
CA VAL A 337 20.28 -16.91 25.68
C VAL A 337 19.70 -16.37 24.36
N SER A 338 19.89 -15.08 24.11
CA SER A 338 19.51 -14.43 22.86
C SER A 338 20.66 -14.48 21.86
N LYS A 339 20.34 -14.71 20.60
CA LYS A 339 21.30 -14.66 19.50
C LYS A 339 21.56 -13.23 19.07
N ASN A 340 22.75 -12.94 18.56
CA ASN A 340 23.13 -11.58 18.16
C ASN A 340 23.12 -11.44 16.63
N PHE A 341 22.29 -10.54 16.12
CA PHE A 341 22.32 -10.10 14.73
C PHE A 341 23.00 -8.75 14.62
N ALA A 342 23.58 -8.48 13.45
CA ALA A 342 24.13 -7.18 13.11
C ALA A 342 23.47 -6.60 11.87
N VAL A 343 23.35 -5.28 11.82
CA VAL A 343 22.89 -4.53 10.65
C VAL A 343 23.89 -3.43 10.31
N ILE A 344 24.20 -3.29 9.01
CA ILE A 344 25.18 -2.33 8.50
C ILE A 344 24.63 -1.65 7.25
N HIS A 345 24.84 -0.34 7.14
CA HIS A 345 24.54 0.42 5.92
C HIS A 345 25.80 0.59 5.07
N VAL A 346 25.71 0.32 3.77
CA VAL A 346 26.86 0.37 2.84
C VAL A 346 26.47 1.05 1.52
N GLY A 347 27.32 1.94 1.02
CA GLY A 347 27.11 2.67 -0.24
C GLY A 347 26.70 4.13 -0.04
N SER A 348 25.87 4.64 -0.95
CA SER A 348 25.38 6.03 -0.88
C SER A 348 24.14 6.15 0.00
N PRO A 349 24.00 7.20 0.83
CA PRO A 349 22.78 7.42 1.60
C PRO A 349 21.55 7.43 0.68
N THR A 350 20.57 6.59 1.00
CA THR A 350 19.34 6.44 0.21
C THR A 350 18.15 6.40 1.15
N ALA A 351 17.05 7.07 0.79
CA ALA A 351 15.82 7.02 1.55
C ALA A 351 15.32 5.57 1.68
N GLY A 352 14.95 5.18 2.90
CA GLY A 352 14.48 3.83 3.23
C GLY A 352 15.52 2.94 3.92
N MET A 353 16.81 3.31 3.97
CA MET A 353 17.80 2.54 4.76
C MET A 353 17.38 2.43 6.23
N ASN A 354 16.97 3.56 6.82
CA ASN A 354 16.49 3.60 8.20
C ASN A 354 15.20 2.79 8.39
N GLY A 355 14.25 2.84 7.45
CA GLY A 355 13.02 2.05 7.51
C GLY A 355 13.25 0.53 7.44
N VAL A 356 14.24 0.09 6.65
CA VAL A 356 14.67 -1.31 6.63
C VAL A 356 15.22 -1.73 8.00
N THR A 357 16.12 -0.94 8.55
CA THR A 357 16.74 -1.23 9.86
C THR A 357 15.72 -1.19 11.00
N HIS A 358 14.82 -0.21 11.00
CA HIS A 358 13.68 -0.11 11.90
C HIS A 358 12.84 -1.40 11.89
N ALA A 359 12.40 -1.85 10.72
CA ALA A 359 11.60 -3.05 10.57
C ALA A 359 12.36 -4.30 11.04
N PHE A 360 13.64 -4.42 10.66
CA PHE A 360 14.50 -5.53 11.04
C PHE A 360 14.65 -5.64 12.56
N VAL A 361 14.99 -4.53 13.23
CA VAL A 361 15.19 -4.47 14.69
C VAL A 361 13.91 -4.85 15.42
N ARG A 362 12.77 -4.22 15.07
CA ARG A 362 11.50 -4.48 15.77
C ARG A 362 11.03 -5.93 15.62
N ILE A 363 11.19 -6.54 14.45
CA ILE A 363 10.82 -7.95 14.23
C ILE A 363 11.80 -8.90 14.93
N ALA A 364 13.10 -8.61 14.88
CA ALA A 364 14.13 -9.42 15.54
C ALA A 364 13.95 -9.44 17.06
N ASN A 365 13.66 -8.29 17.68
CA ASN A 365 13.40 -8.24 19.11
C ASN A 365 12.13 -9.02 19.52
N HIS A 366 11.08 -9.06 18.69
CA HIS A 366 9.92 -9.93 18.92
C HIS A 366 10.25 -11.42 18.87
N SER A 367 11.36 -11.77 18.22
CA SER A 367 11.81 -13.14 18.07
C SER A 367 12.94 -13.50 19.04
N ASN A 368 13.17 -12.67 20.08
CA ASN A 368 14.24 -12.81 21.07
C ASN A 368 15.66 -12.82 20.46
N TYR A 369 15.93 -11.88 19.54
CA TYR A 369 17.26 -11.60 19.01
C TYR A 369 17.71 -10.20 19.42
N ASN A 370 18.99 -10.08 19.80
CA ASN A 370 19.66 -8.80 19.97
C ASN A 370 20.09 -8.29 18.61
N VAL A 371 19.96 -7.00 18.35
CA VAL A 371 20.41 -6.40 17.09
C VAL A 371 21.44 -5.33 17.37
N TYR A 372 22.59 -5.43 16.73
CA TYR A 372 23.66 -4.44 16.80
C TYR A 372 23.74 -3.66 15.49
N GLY A 373 23.59 -2.35 15.57
CA GLY A 373 23.89 -1.44 14.48
C GLY A 373 25.39 -1.21 14.37
N ILE A 374 25.97 -1.45 13.21
CA ILE A 374 27.37 -1.17 12.91
C ILE A 374 27.46 0.25 12.35
N GLU A 375 28.11 1.13 13.09
CA GLU A 375 28.27 2.53 12.67
C GLU A 375 29.37 2.69 11.62
N ARG A 376 29.27 3.70 10.76
CA ARG A 376 30.33 4.09 9.80
C ARG A 376 30.79 2.94 8.87
N SER A 377 29.88 2.02 8.54
CA SER A 377 30.15 0.90 7.63
C SER A 377 31.35 0.04 8.06
N TRP A 378 32.12 -0.50 7.11
CA TRP A 378 33.21 -1.45 7.39
C TRP A 378 34.34 -0.86 8.24
N GLU A 379 34.60 0.44 8.12
CA GLU A 379 35.58 1.14 8.96
C GLU A 379 35.19 1.10 10.42
N GLY A 380 33.94 1.46 10.74
CA GLY A 380 33.46 1.39 12.12
C GLY A 380 33.34 -0.04 12.63
N LEU A 381 33.03 -1.01 11.77
CA LEU A 381 33.12 -2.44 12.13
C LEU A 381 34.54 -2.79 12.60
N MET A 382 35.56 -2.48 11.80
CA MET A 382 36.96 -2.74 12.15
C MET A 382 37.43 -1.99 13.40
N GLU A 383 36.77 -0.89 13.77
CA GLU A 383 37.01 -0.13 14.99
C GLU A 383 36.17 -0.63 16.19
N GLY A 384 35.29 -1.61 16.00
CA GLY A 384 34.42 -2.12 17.06
C GLY A 384 33.24 -1.20 17.42
N LYS A 385 32.80 -0.34 16.50
CA LYS A 385 31.70 0.62 16.72
C LYS A 385 30.33 -0.04 16.53
N PHE A 386 29.90 -0.76 17.57
CA PHE A 386 28.58 -1.38 17.64
C PHE A 386 27.68 -0.61 18.60
N THR A 387 26.44 -0.38 18.18
CA THR A 387 25.38 0.22 18.99
C THR A 387 24.24 -0.77 19.12
N LEU A 388 23.84 -1.11 20.35
CA LEU A 388 22.70 -2.00 20.58
C LEU A 388 21.40 -1.29 20.14
N LEU A 389 20.72 -1.86 19.17
CA LEU A 389 19.44 -1.39 18.67
C LEU A 389 18.31 -2.19 19.33
N ASN A 390 17.30 -1.47 19.78
CA ASN A 390 16.13 -2.03 20.42
C ASN A 390 14.86 -1.34 19.91
N TRP A 391 13.70 -1.91 20.26
CA TRP A 391 12.40 -1.42 19.81
C TRP A 391 12.15 0.08 20.08
N GLU A 392 12.71 0.62 21.17
CA GLU A 392 12.53 2.00 21.61
C GLU A 392 13.45 2.98 20.88
N ASN A 393 14.72 2.62 20.66
CA ASN A 393 15.71 3.55 20.11
C ASN A 393 15.69 3.69 18.58
N VAL A 394 15.02 2.77 17.87
CA VAL A 394 14.74 2.89 16.43
C VAL A 394 13.39 3.55 16.13
N ASP A 395 12.69 4.07 17.14
CA ASP A 395 11.40 4.74 16.95
C ASP A 395 11.52 5.95 16.02
N GLY A 396 10.61 6.04 15.04
CA GLY A 396 10.58 7.11 14.05
C GLY A 396 11.65 7.02 12.97
N TRP A 397 12.46 5.94 12.91
CA TRP A 397 13.44 5.75 11.85
C TRP A 397 12.79 5.48 10.48
N MET A 398 11.54 4.99 10.42
CA MET A 398 10.82 4.72 9.17
C MET A 398 10.63 5.97 8.31
N SER A 399 10.37 7.13 8.94
CA SER A 399 10.11 8.40 8.26
C SER A 399 11.37 9.23 8.00
N ARG A 400 12.54 8.81 8.49
CA ARG A 400 13.80 9.56 8.31
C ARG A 400 14.55 9.17 7.06
N GLY A 401 14.89 10.18 6.25
CA GLY A 401 15.82 10.03 5.14
C GLY A 401 17.27 9.77 5.59
N GLY A 402 18.13 9.40 4.64
CA GLY A 402 19.56 9.19 4.89
C GLY A 402 19.88 7.87 5.61
N SER A 403 20.84 7.91 6.54
CA SER A 403 21.36 6.74 7.25
C SER A 403 21.76 7.13 8.69
N GLU A 404 21.01 6.67 9.68
CA GLU A 404 21.28 6.91 11.11
C GLU A 404 22.55 6.19 11.59
N LEU A 405 22.87 5.03 11.02
CA LEU A 405 24.13 4.32 11.29
C LEU A 405 25.34 4.93 10.56
N GLY A 406 25.11 5.88 9.66
CA GLY A 406 26.12 6.34 8.69
C GLY A 406 26.39 5.29 7.60
N THR A 407 26.83 5.74 6.43
CA THR A 407 27.11 4.84 5.31
C THR A 407 28.29 5.35 4.47
N LYS A 408 29.11 4.43 3.98
CA LYS A 408 30.28 4.68 3.12
C LYS A 408 30.31 3.67 1.98
N ARG A 409 30.92 4.07 0.86
CA ARG A 409 31.13 3.21 -0.33
C ARG A 409 32.33 2.26 -0.23
N GLN A 410 33.08 2.32 0.87
CA GLN A 410 34.25 1.47 1.07
C GLN A 410 33.84 -0.01 1.03
N LEU A 411 34.71 -0.85 0.49
CA LEU A 411 34.56 -2.31 0.53
C LEU A 411 35.31 -2.90 1.74
N PRO A 412 35.01 -4.14 2.16
CA PRO A 412 35.79 -4.85 3.17
C PRO A 412 37.25 -5.00 2.74
N THR A 413 38.15 -4.18 3.29
CA THR A 413 39.59 -4.18 2.92
C THR A 413 40.40 -5.17 3.75
N ASP A 414 40.10 -5.27 5.06
CA ASP A 414 40.79 -6.18 5.99
C ASP A 414 39.79 -7.22 6.50
N VAL A 415 39.68 -8.30 5.74
CA VAL A 415 38.69 -9.36 5.95
C VAL A 415 39.00 -10.17 7.21
N GLU A 416 40.28 -10.34 7.55
CA GLU A 416 40.71 -11.05 8.76
C GLU A 416 40.26 -10.28 10.01
N LYS A 417 40.54 -8.98 10.05
CA LYS A 417 40.10 -8.13 11.17
C LYS A 417 38.59 -8.10 11.32
N ILE A 418 37.85 -8.03 10.21
CA ILE A 418 36.38 -8.09 10.21
C ILE A 418 35.90 -9.43 10.80
N ALA A 419 36.54 -10.56 10.43
CA ALA A 419 36.19 -11.87 10.97
C ALA A 419 36.41 -11.96 12.48
N ILE A 420 37.55 -11.46 12.97
CA ILE A 420 37.87 -11.43 14.40
C ILE A 420 36.80 -10.63 15.16
N VAL A 421 36.50 -9.41 14.71
CA VAL A 421 35.54 -8.53 15.39
C VAL A 421 34.12 -9.12 15.40
N LEU A 422 33.67 -9.75 14.31
CA LEU A 422 32.36 -10.40 14.27
C LEU A 422 32.29 -11.60 15.24
N ALA A 423 33.37 -12.37 15.34
CA ALA A 423 33.46 -13.49 16.28
C ALA A 423 33.48 -13.01 17.73
N ASP A 424 34.25 -11.96 18.04
CA ASP A 424 34.34 -11.36 19.38
C ASP A 424 32.98 -10.83 19.87
N GLN A 425 32.18 -10.25 18.95
CA GLN A 425 30.82 -9.78 19.23
C GLN A 425 29.76 -10.90 19.17
N ASN A 426 30.16 -12.15 18.88
CA ASN A 426 29.29 -13.31 18.72
C ASN A 426 28.15 -13.09 17.71
N ILE A 427 28.44 -12.43 16.58
CA ILE A 427 27.42 -12.16 15.56
C ILE A 427 27.05 -13.46 14.81
N GLU A 428 25.77 -13.83 14.86
CA GLU A 428 25.21 -15.03 14.24
C GLU A 428 24.44 -14.76 12.94
N GLY A 429 24.29 -13.50 12.55
CA GLY A 429 23.62 -13.11 11.30
C GLY A 429 23.89 -11.66 10.95
N LEU A 430 24.08 -11.36 9.66
CA LEU A 430 24.42 -10.03 9.18
C LEU A 430 23.44 -9.57 8.09
N LEU A 431 22.79 -8.43 8.34
CA LEU A 431 22.00 -7.70 7.36
C LEU A 431 22.81 -6.54 6.80
N ILE A 432 23.03 -6.52 5.48
CA ILE A 432 23.68 -5.42 4.78
C ILE A 432 22.62 -4.66 3.98
N VAL A 433 22.42 -3.38 4.31
CA VAL A 433 21.47 -2.50 3.60
C VAL A 433 22.24 -1.54 2.72
N GLY A 434 22.03 -1.60 1.40
CA GLY A 434 22.85 -0.76 0.52
C GLY A 434 22.80 -1.05 -0.97
N GLY A 435 23.65 -0.33 -1.70
CA GLY A 435 23.73 -0.39 -3.16
C GLY A 435 24.63 -1.50 -3.68
N PHE A 436 25.25 -1.26 -4.84
CA PHE A 436 26.13 -2.23 -5.49
C PHE A 436 27.33 -2.61 -4.60
N GLU A 437 27.86 -1.67 -3.83
CA GLU A 437 28.94 -1.92 -2.87
C GLU A 437 28.53 -2.88 -1.76
N ALA A 438 27.27 -2.83 -1.31
CA ALA A 438 26.74 -3.79 -0.34
C ALA A 438 26.73 -5.22 -0.90
N PHE A 439 26.26 -5.36 -2.14
CA PHE A 439 26.26 -6.64 -2.86
C PHE A 439 27.70 -7.18 -3.05
N HIS A 440 28.62 -6.31 -3.48
CA HIS A 440 30.02 -6.69 -3.64
C HIS A 440 30.66 -7.08 -2.31
N SER A 441 30.34 -6.37 -1.22
CA SER A 441 30.80 -6.70 0.13
C SER A 441 30.35 -8.10 0.55
N ALA A 442 29.07 -8.43 0.34
CA ALA A 442 28.55 -9.76 0.64
C ALA A 442 29.28 -10.87 -0.14
N LYS A 443 29.63 -10.61 -1.42
CA LYS A 443 30.43 -11.54 -2.24
C LYS A 443 31.85 -11.75 -1.68
N ILE A 444 32.50 -10.68 -1.22
CA ILE A 444 33.83 -10.76 -0.59
C ILE A 444 33.74 -11.65 0.66
N LEU A 445 32.79 -11.38 1.56
CA LEU A 445 32.62 -12.16 2.79
C LEU A 445 32.24 -13.61 2.50
N HIS A 446 31.42 -13.86 1.48
CA HIS A 446 31.05 -15.22 1.08
C HIS A 446 32.26 -16.03 0.58
N THR A 447 33.10 -15.41 -0.26
CA THR A 447 34.34 -16.06 -0.75
C THR A 447 35.29 -16.37 0.40
N ALA A 448 35.33 -15.52 1.42
CA ALA A 448 36.20 -15.65 2.58
C ALA A 448 35.77 -16.73 3.60
N ARG A 449 34.60 -17.36 3.42
CA ARG A 449 34.09 -18.43 4.31
C ARG A 449 35.00 -19.66 4.39
N SER A 450 35.75 -19.95 3.33
CA SER A 450 36.70 -21.07 3.32
C SER A 450 37.87 -20.84 4.28
N THR A 451 38.21 -19.57 4.52
CA THR A 451 39.34 -19.17 5.37
C THR A 451 38.91 -18.83 6.78
N PHE A 452 37.79 -18.11 6.94
CA PHE A 452 37.33 -17.61 8.24
C PHE A 452 35.95 -18.17 8.60
N SER A 453 35.91 -19.00 9.64
CA SER A 453 34.67 -19.61 10.14
C SER A 453 33.65 -18.60 10.66
N ALA A 454 34.09 -17.39 11.06
CA ALA A 454 33.22 -16.29 11.49
C ALA A 454 32.21 -15.86 10.41
N PHE A 455 32.50 -16.09 9.12
CA PHE A 455 31.57 -15.78 8.02
C PHE A 455 30.56 -16.89 7.73
N ASN A 456 30.60 -18.01 8.45
CA ASN A 456 29.63 -19.11 8.35
C ASN A 456 28.29 -18.79 9.04
N ILE A 457 27.82 -17.56 8.84
CA ILE A 457 26.55 -17.02 9.30
C ILE A 457 25.69 -16.63 8.11
N PRO A 458 24.35 -16.55 8.24
CA PRO A 458 23.50 -15.97 7.22
C PRO A 458 23.87 -14.50 6.96
N ILE A 459 24.15 -14.17 5.70
CA ILE A 459 24.41 -12.80 5.24
C ILE A 459 23.32 -12.47 4.22
N ILE A 460 22.53 -11.44 4.49
CA ILE A 460 21.45 -10.98 3.62
C ILE A 460 21.75 -9.57 3.16
N VAL A 461 21.53 -9.30 1.87
CA VAL A 461 21.64 -7.95 1.30
C VAL A 461 20.24 -7.45 0.95
N ILE A 462 19.86 -6.30 1.49
CA ILE A 462 18.66 -5.57 1.04
C ILE A 462 19.12 -4.43 0.11
N PRO A 463 18.76 -4.48 -1.18
CA PRO A 463 19.19 -3.48 -2.14
C PRO A 463 18.52 -2.13 -1.86
N CYS A 464 19.33 -1.13 -1.54
CA CYS A 464 18.91 0.24 -1.27
C CYS A 464 19.86 1.22 -1.98
N CYS A 465 19.43 1.69 -3.16
CA CYS A 465 20.16 2.69 -3.94
C CYS A 465 19.21 3.44 -4.89
N THR A 466 19.51 4.71 -5.15
CA THR A 466 18.74 5.53 -6.10
C THR A 466 18.94 5.10 -7.56
N ALA A 467 20.08 4.46 -7.87
CA ALA A 467 20.43 4.05 -9.23
C ALA A 467 19.71 2.79 -9.73
N ASN A 468 19.04 2.04 -8.84
CA ASN A 468 18.42 0.74 -9.12
C ASN A 468 19.33 -0.23 -9.90
N ASN A 469 20.62 -0.29 -9.55
CA ASN A 469 21.67 -1.01 -10.30
C ASN A 469 22.18 -2.28 -9.60
N VAL A 470 21.53 -2.72 -8.52
CA VAL A 470 21.91 -3.95 -7.81
C VAL A 470 21.35 -5.16 -8.54
N PRO A 471 22.19 -6.14 -8.96
CA PRO A 471 21.71 -7.34 -9.65
C PRO A 471 20.73 -8.17 -8.80
N GLY A 472 19.81 -8.88 -9.48
CA GLY A 472 18.86 -9.78 -8.82
C GLY A 472 17.52 -9.13 -8.42
N ARG A 473 17.22 -7.94 -8.95
CA ARG A 473 15.96 -7.23 -8.75
C ARG A 473 15.49 -6.56 -10.05
N GLU A 474 14.18 -6.44 -10.23
CA GLU A 474 13.50 -5.58 -11.22
C GLU A 474 13.20 -4.18 -10.65
#